data_AF-A0A832EA68-F1
#
_entry.id   AF-A0A832EA68-F1
#
_cell.length_a   1.000
_cell.length_b   1.000
_cell.length_c   1.000
_cell.angle_alpha   90.00
_cell.angle_beta   90.00
_cell.angle_gamma   90.00
#
_symmetry.space_group_name_H-M   'P 1'
#
loop_
_entity.id
_entity.type
_entity.pdbx_description
1 polymer ?
#
loop_
_entity_poly.entity_id
_entity_poly.type
_entity_poly.pdbx_seq_one_letter_code
_entity_poly.pdbx_strand_id
1 'polypeptide(L)'
;MGRERNDGFTLVEVLVALMVLGVALMSLWGFHWTSRQVNVSTKREAAALALANQRLEELRRQVASGKWADNCTEDAPCLDNCGQYFLHTQGNIWCERTTVADPDPVNGWRRNVTVSVRWREQRGGQGQVSLQTILVQ
;
A
#
# COMPACT_ATOMS: atom_id res chain seq x y z
N MET A 1 38.05 42.39 36.33
CA MET A 1 38.47 41.06 35.83
C MET A 1 37.74 40.00 36.64
N GLY A 2 36.57 39.57 36.17
CA GLY A 2 35.83 38.47 36.79
C GLY A 2 36.48 37.14 36.38
N ARG A 3 36.83 36.31 37.36
CA ARG A 3 37.31 34.94 37.10
C ARG A 3 36.11 34.08 36.73
N GLU A 4 36.05 33.66 35.48
CA GLU A 4 35.15 32.58 35.07
C GLU A 4 35.60 31.29 35.79
N ARG A 5 34.69 30.75 36.61
CA ARG A 5 34.90 29.45 37.25
C ARG A 5 34.68 28.38 36.19
N ASN A 6 35.75 27.76 35.72
CA ASN A 6 35.69 26.50 34.98
C ASN A 6 35.34 25.38 35.97
N ASP A 7 34.06 25.21 36.27
CA ASP A 7 33.57 24.01 36.97
C ASP A 7 33.64 22.83 35.98
N GLY A 8 34.44 21.82 36.32
CA GLY A 8 34.55 20.58 35.55
C GLY A 8 33.33 19.68 35.75
N PHE A 9 33.08 18.79 34.78
CA PHE A 9 31.99 17.80 34.84
C PHE A 9 32.07 16.95 36.10
N THR A 10 30.95 16.86 36.82
CA THR A 10 30.86 15.97 37.99
C THR A 10 30.63 14.53 37.53
N LEU A 11 31.16 13.55 38.26
CA LEU A 11 30.98 12.13 37.93
C LEU A 11 29.50 11.73 37.92
N VAL A 12 28.70 12.33 38.81
CA VAL A 12 27.25 12.14 38.86
C VAL A 12 26.57 12.65 37.59
N GLU A 13 27.01 13.78 37.05
CA GLU A 13 26.45 14.36 35.82
C GLU A 13 26.70 13.46 34.60
N VAL A 14 27.89 12.87 34.49
CA VAL A 14 28.19 11.89 33.44
C VAL A 14 27.32 10.63 33.58
N LEU A 15 27.10 10.17 34.81
CA LEU A 15 26.30 8.98 35.10
C LEU A 15 24.82 9.22 34.74
N VAL A 16 24.28 10.39 35.09
CA VAL A 16 22.93 10.81 34.70
C VAL A 16 22.83 10.98 33.18
N ALA A 17 23.81 11.59 32.53
CA ALA A 17 23.83 11.75 31.06
C ALA A 17 23.81 10.40 30.34
N LEU A 18 24.59 9.43 30.80
CA LEU A 18 24.59 8.07 30.26
C LEU A 18 23.25 7.35 30.48
N MET A 19 22.60 7.57 31.63
CA MET A 19 21.28 7.00 31.92
C MET A 19 20.21 7.56 30.97
N VAL A 20 20.18 8.89 30.78
CA VAL A 20 19.26 9.55 29.85
C VAL A 20 19.52 9.09 28.41
N LEU A 21 20.79 8.97 28.01
CA LEU A 21 21.19 8.48 26.69
C LEU A 21 20.73 7.03 26.45
N GLY A 22 20.83 6.16 27.47
CA GLY A 22 20.33 4.79 27.39
C GLY A 22 18.82 4.72 27.11
N VAL A 23 18.02 5.52 27.84
CA VAL A 23 16.57 5.62 27.63
C VAL A 23 16.24 6.16 26.23
N ALA A 24 16.96 7.19 25.78
CA ALA A 24 16.79 7.76 24.45
C ALA A 24 17.06 6.74 23.33
N LEU A 25 18.14 5.96 23.43
CA LEU A 25 18.49 4.94 22.44
C LEU A 25 17.45 3.81 22.36
N MET A 26 16.92 3.38 23.51
CA MET A 26 15.82 2.39 23.54
C MET A 26 14.57 2.89 22.82
N SER A 27 14.20 4.16 23.04
CA SER A 27 13.05 4.76 22.35
C SER A 27 13.25 4.85 20.83
N LEU A 28 14.47 5.19 20.39
CA LEU A 28 14.82 5.28 18.98
C LEU A 28 14.76 3.92 18.27
N TRP A 29 15.18 2.86 18.96
CA TRP A 29 15.11 1.50 18.42
C TRP A 29 13.67 1.06 18.15
N GLY A 30 12.77 1.32 19.10
CA GLY A 30 11.33 1.07 18.91
C GLY A 30 10.75 1.86 17.73
N PHE A 31 11.12 3.14 17.63
CA PHE A 31 10.70 3.99 16.52
C PHE A 31 11.19 3.48 15.16
N HIS A 32 12.46 3.06 15.06
CA HIS A 32 13.02 2.55 13.82
C HIS A 32 12.28 1.29 13.32
N TRP A 33 11.88 0.39 14.21
CA TRP A 33 11.09 -0.78 13.84
C TRP A 33 9.70 -0.41 13.32
N THR A 34 8.99 0.46 14.06
CA THR A 34 7.65 0.92 13.66
C THR A 34 7.70 1.67 12.33
N SER A 35 8.68 2.56 12.14
CA SER A 35 8.87 3.31 10.89
C SER A 35 9.10 2.38 9.70
N ARG A 36 9.91 1.32 9.85
CA ARG A 36 10.09 0.32 8.79
C ARG A 36 8.79 -0.39 8.44
N GLN A 37 7.99 -0.77 9.44
CA GLN A 37 6.73 -1.46 9.22
C GLN A 37 5.73 -0.57 8.46
N VAL A 38 5.64 0.71 8.85
CA VAL A 38 4.80 1.70 8.15
C VAL A 38 5.26 1.88 6.71
N ASN A 39 6.55 2.09 6.47
CA ASN A 39 7.08 2.28 5.13
C ASN A 39 6.80 1.08 4.20
N VAL A 40 6.88 -0.15 4.71
CA VAL A 40 6.55 -1.34 3.92
C VAL A 40 5.05 -1.38 3.61
N SER A 41 4.19 -1.06 4.57
CA SER A 41 2.74 -1.03 4.38
C SER A 41 2.33 0.02 3.33
N THR A 42 2.83 1.25 3.45
CA THR A 42 2.55 2.34 2.50
C THR A 42 3.02 2.01 1.08
N LYS A 43 4.20 1.40 0.92
CA LYS A 43 4.68 0.96 -0.40
C LYS A 43 3.74 -0.06 -1.06
N ARG A 44 3.18 -0.98 -0.26
CA ARG A 44 2.25 -2.00 -0.75
C ARG A 44 0.92 -1.41 -1.15
N GLU A 45 0.38 -0.50 -0.34
CA GLU A 45 -0.85 0.23 -0.65
C GLU A 45 -0.71 1.03 -1.95
N ALA A 46 0.42 1.73 -2.12
CA ALA A 46 0.71 2.46 -3.37
C ALA A 46 0.80 1.52 -4.58
N ALA A 47 1.43 0.35 -4.43
CA ALA A 47 1.50 -0.66 -5.51
C ALA A 47 0.12 -1.24 -5.85
N ALA A 48 -0.71 -1.55 -4.84
CA ALA A 48 -2.07 -2.03 -5.04
C ALA A 48 -2.96 -0.98 -5.72
N LEU A 49 -2.81 0.29 -5.35
CA LEU A 49 -3.52 1.41 -5.98
C LEU A 49 -3.07 1.63 -7.43
N ALA A 50 -1.77 1.51 -7.72
CA ALA A 50 -1.27 1.57 -9.09
C ALA A 50 -1.84 0.44 -9.96
N LEU A 51 -1.90 -0.79 -9.43
CA LEU A 51 -2.50 -1.94 -10.10
C LEU A 51 -4.00 -1.75 -10.36
N ALA A 52 -4.73 -1.26 -9.37
CA ALA A 52 -6.16 -0.99 -9.50
C ALA A 52 -6.42 0.11 -10.56
N ASN A 53 -5.63 1.18 -10.56
CA ASN A 53 -5.72 2.24 -11.57
C ASN A 53 -5.38 1.75 -12.97
N GLN A 54 -4.33 0.95 -13.13
CA GLN A 54 -3.97 0.36 -14.42
C GLN A 54 -5.13 -0.49 -14.97
N ARG A 55 -5.78 -1.29 -14.13
CA ARG A 55 -6.94 -2.08 -14.53
C ARG A 55 -8.11 -1.19 -14.94
N LEU A 56 -8.43 -0.16 -14.16
CA LEU A 56 -9.49 0.79 -14.53
C LEU A 56 -9.24 1.45 -15.89
N GLU A 57 -8.00 1.82 -16.16
CA GLU A 57 -7.64 2.42 -17.45
C GLU A 57 -7.78 1.43 -18.60
N GLU A 58 -7.43 0.16 -18.37
CA GLU A 58 -7.67 -0.87 -19.35
C GLU A 58 -9.16 -1.11 -19.62
N LEU A 59 -10.00 -1.12 -18.58
CA LEU A 59 -11.44 -1.25 -18.73
C LEU A 59 -12.04 -0.05 -19.50
N ARG A 60 -11.53 1.17 -19.27
CA ARG A 60 -11.91 2.34 -20.08
C ARG A 60 -11.58 2.15 -21.56
N ARG A 61 -10.38 1.64 -21.87
CA ARG A 61 -9.98 1.34 -23.26
C ARG A 61 -10.86 0.26 -23.89
N GLN A 62 -11.21 -0.78 -23.14
CA GLN A 62 -12.10 -1.84 -23.61
C GLN A 62 -13.50 -1.30 -23.95
N VAL A 63 -14.07 -0.47 -23.07
CA VAL A 63 -15.40 0.16 -23.31
C VAL A 63 -15.34 1.09 -24.52
N ALA A 64 -14.27 1.88 -24.68
CA ALA A 64 -14.08 2.72 -25.87
C ALA A 64 -13.99 1.90 -27.18
N SER A 65 -13.54 0.64 -27.11
CA SER A 65 -13.54 -0.30 -28.25
C SER A 65 -14.87 -1.03 -28.46
N GLY A 66 -15.92 -0.69 -27.70
CA GLY A 66 -17.25 -1.29 -27.78
C GLY A 66 -17.38 -2.64 -27.06
N LYS A 67 -16.42 -3.00 -26.21
CA LYS A 67 -16.44 -4.22 -25.39
C LYS A 67 -16.64 -3.87 -23.93
N TRP A 68 -17.59 -4.53 -23.27
CA TRP A 68 -17.78 -4.37 -21.83
C TRP A 68 -16.81 -5.24 -21.04
N ALA A 69 -16.51 -4.79 -19.82
CA ALA A 69 -15.78 -5.56 -18.83
C ALA A 69 -16.63 -6.74 -18.34
N ASP A 70 -16.05 -7.94 -18.35
CA ASP A 70 -16.61 -9.12 -17.68
C ASP A 70 -16.13 -9.18 -16.22
N ASN A 71 -16.92 -9.85 -15.38
CA ASN A 71 -16.52 -10.14 -14.00
C ASN A 71 -15.33 -11.09 -14.01
N CYS A 72 -14.25 -10.73 -13.31
CA CYS A 72 -13.10 -11.62 -13.15
C CYS A 72 -12.47 -11.51 -11.77
N THR A 73 -12.07 -12.67 -11.25
CA THR A 73 -11.31 -12.82 -10.00
C THR A 73 -9.98 -13.46 -10.35
N GLU A 74 -8.90 -12.91 -9.81
CA GLU A 74 -7.55 -13.27 -10.18
C GLU A 74 -6.73 -13.57 -8.94
N ASP A 75 -6.24 -14.81 -8.87
CA ASP A 75 -5.32 -15.27 -7.85
C ASP A 75 -3.87 -15.02 -8.28
N ALA A 76 -3.00 -14.85 -7.28
CA ALA A 76 -1.59 -14.50 -7.44
C ALA A 76 -0.77 -15.48 -8.32
N PRO A 77 0.36 -15.02 -8.94
CA PRO A 77 0.96 -13.69 -8.82
C PRO A 77 0.41 -12.68 -9.81
N CYS A 78 -0.50 -11.79 -9.36
CA CYS A 78 -1.00 -10.61 -10.08
C CYS A 78 -1.12 -10.78 -11.61
N LEU A 79 -1.64 -11.93 -12.06
CA LEU A 79 -1.80 -12.28 -13.47
C LEU A 79 -3.22 -11.90 -13.87
N ASP A 80 -3.36 -11.07 -14.90
CA ASP A 80 -4.66 -10.83 -15.55
C ASP A 80 -5.07 -12.10 -16.32
N ASN A 81 -6.07 -12.84 -15.83
CA ASN A 81 -6.69 -13.94 -16.60
C ASN A 81 -7.93 -13.47 -17.37
N CYS A 82 -8.22 -12.17 -17.30
CA CYS A 82 -9.25 -11.48 -18.07
C CYS A 82 -8.83 -11.23 -19.55
N GLY A 83 -7.99 -12.10 -20.13
CA GLY A 83 -7.57 -12.08 -21.54
C GLY A 83 -6.32 -11.27 -21.91
N GLN A 84 -5.57 -10.71 -20.94
CA GLN A 84 -4.28 -10.06 -21.21
C GLN A 84 -3.20 -10.48 -20.21
N TYR A 85 -2.07 -11.00 -20.71
CA TYR A 85 -0.99 -11.47 -19.87
C TYR A 85 -0.09 -10.30 -19.44
N PHE A 86 -0.11 -9.95 -18.16
CA PHE A 86 0.92 -9.10 -17.55
C PHE A 86 1.55 -9.80 -16.35
N LEU A 87 2.87 -9.90 -16.36
CA LEU A 87 3.67 -10.34 -15.21
C LEU A 87 4.00 -9.11 -14.37
N HIS A 88 3.23 -8.81 -13.32
CA HIS A 88 3.60 -7.76 -12.38
C HIS A 88 4.27 -8.34 -11.15
N THR A 89 5.59 -8.52 -11.21
CA THR A 89 6.39 -8.96 -10.07
C THR A 89 6.76 -7.77 -9.18
N GLN A 90 5.79 -7.24 -8.41
CA GLN A 90 6.08 -6.29 -7.32
C GLN A 90 6.53 -7.05 -6.05
N GLY A 91 7.71 -7.66 -6.12
CA GLY A 91 8.30 -8.41 -5.02
C GLY A 91 7.50 -9.65 -4.61
N ASN A 92 7.99 -10.37 -3.61
CA ASN A 92 7.46 -11.64 -3.12
C ASN A 92 6.12 -11.46 -2.34
N ILE A 93 5.11 -10.88 -2.99
CA ILE A 93 3.82 -10.53 -2.40
C ILE A 93 2.70 -11.25 -3.16
N TRP A 94 1.82 -11.88 -2.42
CA TRP A 94 0.62 -12.52 -2.94
C TRP A 94 -0.49 -11.47 -3.00
N CYS A 95 -0.89 -11.11 -4.22
CA CYS A 95 -1.99 -10.19 -4.47
C CYS A 95 -3.15 -10.93 -5.18
N GLU A 96 -4.38 -10.66 -4.75
CA GLU A 96 -5.63 -11.12 -5.38
C GLU A 96 -6.35 -9.88 -5.90
N ARG A 97 -6.78 -9.88 -7.15
CA ARG A 97 -7.52 -8.77 -7.75
C ARG A 97 -8.89 -9.25 -8.20
N THR A 98 -9.92 -8.46 -7.93
CA THR A 98 -11.29 -8.76 -8.35
C THR A 98 -11.88 -7.57 -9.08
N THR A 99 -12.40 -7.81 -10.27
CA THR A 99 -13.18 -6.84 -11.04
C THR A 99 -14.63 -7.30 -11.06
N VAL A 100 -15.53 -6.45 -10.60
CA VAL A 100 -16.98 -6.65 -10.67
C VAL A 100 -17.57 -5.53 -11.51
N ALA A 101 -18.14 -5.85 -12.66
CA ALA A 101 -18.83 -4.95 -13.55
C ALA A 101 -20.33 -5.29 -13.54
N ASP A 102 -21.08 -4.54 -12.73
CA ASP A 102 -22.53 -4.73 -12.60
C ASP A 102 -23.27 -3.83 -13.60
N PRO A 103 -24.08 -4.38 -14.51
CA PRO A 103 -24.91 -3.57 -15.38
C PRO A 103 -26.00 -2.85 -14.59
N ASP A 104 -26.22 -1.57 -14.89
CA ASP A 104 -27.35 -0.86 -14.30
C ASP A 104 -28.68 -1.42 -14.85
N PRO A 105 -29.61 -1.87 -13.98
CA PRO A 105 -30.87 -2.47 -14.42
C PRO A 105 -31.79 -1.51 -15.18
N VAL A 106 -31.57 -0.20 -15.05
CA VAL A 106 -32.36 0.86 -15.70
C VAL A 106 -31.65 1.39 -16.95
N ASN A 107 -30.32 1.46 -16.92
CA ASN A 107 -29.51 2.10 -17.96
C ASN A 107 -28.48 1.13 -18.53
N GLY A 108 -28.84 0.37 -19.56
CA GLY A 108 -27.92 -0.59 -20.20
C GLY A 108 -26.66 0.01 -20.83
N TRP A 109 -26.61 1.35 -20.99
CA TRP A 109 -25.45 2.11 -21.43
C TRP A 109 -24.48 2.47 -20.29
N ARG A 110 -24.82 2.12 -19.04
CA ARG A 110 -24.05 2.40 -17.82
C ARG A 110 -23.73 1.10 -17.08
N ARG A 111 -22.47 0.95 -16.67
CA ARG A 111 -22.05 -0.13 -15.75
C ARG A 111 -21.28 0.43 -14.57
N ASN A 112 -21.58 -0.08 -13.38
CA ASN A 112 -20.80 0.23 -12.19
C ASN A 112 -19.67 -0.80 -12.08
N VAL A 113 -18.44 -0.31 -12.07
CA VAL A 113 -17.25 -1.16 -12.06
C VAL A 113 -16.49 -0.95 -10.77
N THR A 114 -16.33 -2.04 -10.03
CA THR A 114 -15.53 -2.09 -8.82
C THR A 114 -14.29 -2.93 -9.08
N VAL A 115 -13.11 -2.34 -8.88
CA VAL A 115 -11.83 -3.05 -8.89
C VAL A 115 -11.33 -3.11 -7.46
N SER A 116 -11.14 -4.30 -6.92
CA SER A 116 -10.53 -4.52 -5.62
C SER A 116 -9.19 -5.24 -5.79
N VAL A 117 -8.21 -4.82 -5.00
CA VAL A 117 -6.90 -5.46 -4.92
C VAL A 117 -6.64 -5.76 -3.46
N ARG A 118 -6.50 -7.04 -3.15
CA ARG A 118 -6.17 -7.58 -1.83
C ARG A 118 -4.73 -8.07 -1.87
N TRP A 119 -4.02 -7.94 -0.77
CA TRP A 119 -2.72 -8.59 -0.63
C TRP A 119 -2.58 -9.22 0.73
N ARG A 120 -1.81 -10.31 0.77
CA ARG A 120 -1.45 -11.00 2.01
C ARG A 120 -0.02 -10.71 2.37
N GLU A 121 0.19 -10.27 3.60
CA GLU A 121 1.51 -10.10 4.17
C GLU A 121 2.03 -11.43 4.71
N GLN A 122 3.33 -11.70 4.54
CA GLN A 122 3.94 -12.94 5.01
C GLN A 122 3.86 -13.16 6.53
N ARG A 123 3.65 -12.07 7.30
CA ARG A 123 3.47 -12.12 8.77
C ARG A 123 2.00 -12.16 9.20
N GLY A 124 1.08 -12.50 8.30
CA GLY A 124 -0.34 -12.70 8.62
C GLY A 124 -1.22 -11.45 8.49
N GLY A 125 -0.65 -10.28 8.18
CA GLY A 125 -1.42 -9.09 7.81
C GLY A 125 -2.13 -9.24 6.47
N GLN A 126 -3.25 -8.53 6.28
CA GLN A 126 -3.93 -8.41 5.00
C GLN A 126 -4.28 -6.94 4.77
N GLY A 127 -4.18 -6.50 3.51
CA GLY A 127 -4.64 -5.18 3.10
C GLY A 127 -5.52 -5.28 1.87
N GLN A 128 -6.39 -4.29 1.70
CA GLN A 128 -7.27 -4.19 0.54
C GLN A 128 -7.43 -2.74 0.13
N VAL A 129 -7.33 -2.49 -1.17
CA VAL A 129 -7.72 -1.24 -1.82
C VAL A 129 -8.89 -1.55 -2.75
N SER A 130 -9.93 -0.73 -2.74
CA SER A 130 -11.03 -0.83 -3.68
C SER A 130 -11.27 0.51 -4.34
N LEU A 131 -11.33 0.50 -5.67
CA LEU A 131 -11.68 1.64 -6.49
C LEU A 131 -13.00 1.34 -7.18
N GLN A 132 -13.88 2.34 -7.21
CA GLN A 132 -15.16 2.28 -7.89
C GLN A 132 -15.22 3.35 -8.96
N THR A 133 -15.70 2.99 -10.14
CA THR A 133 -15.93 3.93 -11.24
C THR A 133 -17.20 3.53 -11.97
N ILE A 134 -17.82 4.52 -12.59
CA ILE A 134 -18.89 4.30 -13.56
C ILE A 134 -18.25 4.30 -14.95
N LEU A 135 -18.58 3.30 -15.76
CA LEU A 135 -18.24 3.27 -17.19
C LEU A 135 -19.52 3.48 -18.01
N VAL A 136 -19.41 4.28 -19.04
CA VAL A 136 -20.48 4.63 -19.97
C VAL A 136 -19.97 4.47 -21.39
N GLN A 137 -20.85 4.05 -22.29
CA GLN A 137 -20.55 3.88 -23.72
C GLN A 137 -21.17 5.00 -24.54
#